data_AF-A0AAJ0A7K8-F1
#
_entry.id   AF-A0AAJ0A7K8-F1
#
_cell.length_a   1.000
_cell.length_b   1.000
_cell.length_c   1.000
_cell.angle_alpha   90.00
_cell.angle_beta   90.00
_cell.angle_gamma   90.00
#
_symmetry.space_group_name_H-M   'P 1'
#
loop_
_entity.id
_entity.type
_entity.pdbx_description
1 polymer ?
#
loop_
_entity_poly.entity_id
_entity_poly.type
_entity_poly.pdbx_seq_one_letter_code
_entity_poly.pdbx_strand_id
1 'polypeptide(L)'
;MLTTKESHHRLEVRLVTQSPSRAVSQSSPDRLIIMSFAGFRSLSNPSTDLSGTQPSTPRECSDYIVRLLRAGLSINGTLYNFFGHSNSQLKSRTCLLLAATKAEISRTVDAMGDFSKMKTVQKKAKRIGLLFSTAHTTLSVEPKRCEDIVDIETADYIFTDGCGLIAPRLAQDLARRIAIVFRTVRYTPSVFQIRYRGCKGVITVDQTMKRGDTVLKVRKSMKKFSGGHDYNFSVVEYSKPYAFGYLNDEVILLLHLLGIATEVLLRKQRQHFDFLASATIDPRVAFCFLMYVNKYELAERLLLESLDAIKPSVVVLVNTEYSKLVKDRGNEQRCRILILKSRLLFGVCDAWGVLKEGECQVRVTMEGDGRPVALMETEVIVTRNPCLHPGDLQKFKLV
;
A
#
# COMPACT_ATOMS: atom_id res chain seq x y z
N MET A 1 39.60 -2.35 7.37
CA MET A 1 38.88 -1.10 7.02
C MET A 1 38.84 -0.98 5.50
N LEU A 2 37.66 -0.96 4.88
CA LEU A 2 37.55 -0.69 3.44
C LEU A 2 37.79 0.81 3.20
N THR A 3 39.00 1.16 2.75
CA THR A 3 39.33 2.49 2.23
C THR A 3 38.90 2.54 0.76
N THR A 4 38.04 3.50 0.42
CA THR A 4 37.55 3.71 -0.96
C THR A 4 38.19 4.94 -1.59
N LYS A 5 39.38 5.34 -1.11
CA LYS A 5 40.10 6.55 -1.55
C LYS A 5 40.46 6.52 -3.05
N GLU A 6 40.64 5.33 -3.61
CA GLU A 6 41.02 5.12 -5.02
C GLU A 6 39.89 4.50 -5.86
N SER A 7 38.68 4.38 -5.30
CA SER A 7 37.54 3.79 -6.01
C SER A 7 36.81 4.84 -6.84
N HIS A 8 36.40 4.49 -8.06
CA HIS A 8 35.48 5.32 -8.85
C HIS A 8 34.06 5.22 -8.25
N HIS A 9 33.57 6.35 -7.72
CA HIS A 9 32.20 6.45 -7.20
C HIS A 9 31.29 6.99 -8.29
N ARG A 10 30.20 6.28 -8.61
CA ARG A 10 29.14 6.78 -9.50
C ARG A 10 27.94 7.17 -8.66
N LEU A 11 27.66 8.47 -8.59
CA LEU A 11 26.42 9.01 -8.03
C LEU A 11 25.56 9.51 -9.18
N GLU A 12 24.32 9.05 -9.26
CA GLU A 12 23.35 9.54 -10.24
C GLU A 12 22.33 10.42 -9.52
N VAL A 13 22.24 11.69 -9.93
CA VAL A 13 21.28 12.65 -9.39
C VAL A 13 20.12 12.76 -10.36
N ARG A 14 18.90 12.52 -9.87
CA ARG A 14 17.66 12.63 -10.64
C ARG A 14 16.68 13.53 -9.89
N LEU A 15 15.99 14.40 -10.64
CA LEU A 15 14.86 15.13 -10.10
C LEU A 15 13.68 14.18 -9.93
N VAL A 16 13.07 14.18 -8.75
CA VAL A 16 11.92 13.34 -8.42
C VAL A 16 10.87 14.16 -7.70
N THR A 17 9.59 13.91 -7.99
CA THR A 17 8.49 14.51 -7.26
C THR A 17 8.42 13.91 -5.86
N GLN A 18 8.56 14.74 -4.84
CA GLN A 18 8.41 14.31 -3.46
C GLN A 18 6.93 14.16 -3.11
N SER A 19 6.54 12.98 -2.64
CA SER A 19 5.21 12.79 -2.08
C SER A 19 5.15 13.35 -0.65
N PRO A 20 4.08 14.07 -0.27
CA PRO A 20 3.96 14.66 1.06
C PRO A 20 3.84 13.56 2.12
N SER A 21 4.51 13.77 3.26
CA SER A 21 4.38 12.97 4.47
C SER A 21 4.46 13.87 5.69
N ARG A 22 4.07 13.34 6.86
CA ARG A 22 4.10 14.10 8.11
C ARG A 22 5.51 14.53 8.51
N ALA A 23 6.51 13.69 8.22
CA ALA A 23 7.89 13.99 8.56
C ALA A 23 8.47 15.15 7.74
N VAL A 24 7.93 15.41 6.54
CA VAL A 24 8.50 16.35 5.57
C VAL A 24 7.59 17.55 5.30
N SER A 25 6.36 17.57 5.80
CA SER A 25 5.37 18.61 5.49
C SER A 25 5.78 20.02 5.95
N GLN A 26 6.67 20.12 6.94
CA GLN A 26 7.21 21.38 7.45
C GLN A 26 8.62 21.68 6.93
N SER A 27 9.21 20.77 6.16
CA SER A 27 10.55 20.92 5.62
C SER A 27 10.48 21.46 4.19
N SER A 28 11.32 22.43 3.88
CA SER A 28 11.43 22.94 2.51
C SER A 28 12.03 21.86 1.59
N PRO A 29 11.52 21.65 0.37
CA PRO A 29 11.99 20.58 -0.53
C PRO A 29 13.49 20.64 -0.87
N ASP A 30 14.08 21.84 -0.92
CA ASP A 30 15.52 22.07 -1.14
C ASP A 30 16.41 21.51 -0.02
N ARG A 31 15.84 21.23 1.16
CA ARG A 31 16.57 20.63 2.29
C ARG A 31 16.50 19.12 2.31
N LEU A 32 15.79 18.48 1.36
CA LEU A 32 15.52 17.05 1.38
C LEU A 32 16.14 16.34 0.19
N ILE A 33 16.75 15.19 0.45
CA ILE A 33 17.26 14.29 -0.58
C ILE A 33 16.70 12.90 -0.37
N ILE A 34 16.20 12.28 -1.44
CA ILE A 34 15.90 10.85 -1.46
C ILE A 34 17.15 10.12 -1.93
N MET A 35 17.71 9.30 -1.04
CA MET A 35 18.84 8.44 -1.35
C MET A 35 18.35 7.03 -1.68
N SER A 36 18.84 6.46 -2.78
CA SER A 36 18.49 5.12 -3.24
C SER A 36 19.70 4.21 -3.32
N PHE A 37 19.60 3.05 -2.67
CA PHE A 37 20.57 1.95 -2.72
C PHE A 37 20.01 0.74 -3.47
N ALA A 38 18.98 0.93 -4.29
CA ALA A 38 18.31 -0.16 -5.01
C ALA A 38 19.26 -0.90 -5.98
N GLY A 39 20.12 -0.13 -6.67
CA GLY A 39 21.17 -0.65 -7.56
C GLY A 39 22.49 -0.96 -6.85
N PHE A 40 22.63 -0.61 -5.56
CA PHE A 40 23.84 -0.88 -4.78
C PHE A 40 23.73 -2.26 -4.13
N ARG A 41 24.15 -3.29 -4.87
CA ARG A 41 24.10 -4.70 -4.51
C ARG A 41 25.46 -5.35 -4.69
N SER A 42 25.68 -6.44 -3.96
CA SER A 42 26.86 -7.29 -4.13
C SER A 42 26.87 -7.84 -5.56
N LEU A 43 28.04 -7.78 -6.19
CA LEU A 43 28.28 -8.34 -7.51
C LEU A 43 28.42 -9.85 -7.34
N SER A 44 27.31 -10.58 -7.49
CA SER A 44 27.27 -12.03 -7.27
C SER A 44 27.75 -12.88 -8.46
N ASN A 45 28.51 -12.31 -9.41
CA ASN A 45 29.08 -13.07 -10.53
C ASN A 45 30.60 -13.21 -10.40
N PRO A 46 31.11 -14.44 -10.21
CA PRO A 46 32.55 -14.73 -10.26
C PRO A 46 33.14 -14.75 -11.68
N SER A 47 32.31 -14.61 -12.73
CA SER A 47 32.71 -14.76 -14.14
C SER A 47 33.11 -13.48 -14.86
N THR A 48 33.03 -12.32 -14.20
CA THR A 48 33.59 -11.07 -14.73
C THR A 48 34.78 -10.66 -13.89
N ASP A 49 35.95 -10.60 -14.52
CA ASP A 49 37.22 -10.09 -14.00
C ASP A 49 37.06 -8.60 -13.61
N LEU A 50 36.43 -8.35 -12.46
CA LEU A 50 36.29 -7.03 -11.84
C LEU A 50 37.12 -6.99 -10.56
N SER A 51 38.38 -7.41 -10.67
CA SER A 51 39.43 -7.30 -9.66
C SER A 51 39.65 -5.81 -9.31
N GLY A 52 38.85 -5.29 -8.37
CA GLY A 52 38.97 -3.91 -7.90
C GLY A 52 37.66 -3.22 -7.49
N THR A 53 36.49 -3.81 -7.78
CA THR A 53 35.21 -3.18 -7.43
C THR A 53 34.77 -3.59 -6.02
N GLN A 54 34.95 -2.69 -5.06
CA GLN A 54 34.52 -2.85 -3.67
C GLN A 54 33.39 -1.86 -3.34
N PRO A 55 32.36 -2.25 -2.58
CA PRO A 55 32.19 -3.51 -1.85
C PRO A 55 31.75 -4.70 -2.72
N SER A 56 32.34 -5.88 -2.52
CA SER A 56 32.03 -7.08 -3.32
C SER A 56 31.03 -8.02 -2.64
N THR A 57 30.99 -8.07 -1.30
CA THR A 57 30.08 -8.94 -0.55
C THR A 57 28.85 -8.22 0.01
N PRO A 58 27.73 -8.92 0.30
CA PRO A 58 26.55 -8.30 0.89
C PRO A 58 26.82 -7.60 2.23
N ARG A 59 27.76 -8.15 3.03
CA ARG A 59 28.18 -7.58 4.30
C ARG A 59 28.90 -6.26 4.10
N GLU A 60 29.86 -6.21 3.18
CA GLU A 60 30.60 -4.99 2.86
C GLU A 60 29.69 -3.91 2.25
N CYS A 61 28.71 -4.30 1.41
CA CYS A 61 27.70 -3.37 0.92
C CYS A 61 26.91 -2.74 2.08
N SER A 62 26.48 -3.57 3.04
CA SER A 62 25.77 -3.09 4.23
C SER A 62 26.64 -2.16 5.08
N ASP A 63 27.89 -2.54 5.33
CA ASP A 63 28.83 -1.73 6.12
C ASP A 63 29.15 -0.40 5.44
N TYR A 64 29.27 -0.38 4.11
CA TYR A 64 29.42 0.86 3.34
C TYR A 64 28.19 1.77 3.50
N ILE A 65 26.97 1.25 3.32
CA ILE A 65 25.73 2.01 3.50
C ILE A 65 25.65 2.58 4.93
N VAL A 66 25.97 1.78 5.94
CA VAL A 66 25.94 2.22 7.34
C VAL A 66 26.95 3.35 7.57
N ARG A 67 28.18 3.24 7.06
CA ARG A 67 29.19 4.30 7.17
C ARG A 67 28.73 5.58 6.47
N LEU A 68 28.23 5.48 5.24
CA LEU A 68 27.74 6.62 4.47
C LEU A 68 26.60 7.33 5.20
N LEU A 69 25.59 6.59 5.67
CA LEU A 69 24.47 7.17 6.41
C LEU A 69 24.87 7.77 7.77
N ARG A 70 25.91 7.23 8.42
CA ARG A 70 26.48 7.80 9.65
C ARG A 70 27.30 9.07 9.39
N ALA A 71 28.03 9.14 8.28
CA ALA A 71 28.82 10.30 7.91
C ALA A 71 27.94 11.45 7.37
N GLY A 72 26.89 11.11 6.63
CA GLY A 72 26.10 12.05 5.85
C GLY A 72 26.65 12.21 4.43
N LEU A 73 25.90 12.93 3.58
CA LEU A 73 26.27 13.24 2.20
C LEU A 73 26.46 14.74 2.07
N SER A 74 27.62 15.19 1.58
CA SER A 74 27.84 16.61 1.27
C SER A 74 27.64 16.86 -0.22
N ILE A 75 26.76 17.81 -0.56
CA ILE A 75 26.54 18.28 -1.93
C ILE A 75 26.62 19.80 -1.91
N ASN A 76 27.48 20.38 -2.75
CA ASN A 76 27.68 21.84 -2.87
C ASN A 76 27.86 22.52 -1.50
N GLY A 77 28.69 21.93 -0.63
CA GLY A 77 28.98 22.45 0.71
C GLY A 77 27.87 22.23 1.75
N THR A 78 26.70 21.68 1.37
CA THR A 78 25.60 21.38 2.29
C THR A 78 25.66 19.92 2.74
N LEU A 79 25.72 19.68 4.05
CA LEU A 79 25.71 18.34 4.64
C LEU A 79 24.28 17.84 4.89
N TYR A 80 23.92 16.73 4.26
CA TYR A 80 22.65 16.03 4.43
C TYR A 80 22.84 14.81 5.33
N ASN A 81 22.14 14.76 6.45
CA ASN A 81 22.19 13.67 7.42
C ASN A 81 20.96 12.77 7.32
N PHE A 82 21.09 11.51 7.74
CA PHE A 82 19.99 10.56 7.74
C PHE A 82 18.81 11.06 8.56
N PHE A 83 17.65 11.19 7.92
CA PHE A 83 16.43 11.65 8.55
C PHE A 83 15.48 10.50 8.89
N GLY A 84 15.24 9.61 7.94
CA GLY A 84 14.39 8.44 8.18
C GLY A 84 13.92 7.74 6.91
N HIS A 85 13.03 6.78 7.09
CA HIS A 85 12.41 6.04 6.00
C HIS A 85 11.03 5.53 6.43
N SER A 86 10.13 5.36 5.47
CA SER A 86 8.92 4.55 5.62
C SER A 86 9.22 3.06 5.41
N ASN A 87 8.23 2.20 5.66
CA ASN A 87 8.37 0.76 5.36
C ASN A 87 8.49 0.49 3.85
N SER A 88 7.79 1.25 3.00
CA SER A 88 7.91 1.10 1.54
C SER A 88 9.30 1.51 1.08
N GLN A 89 9.80 2.64 1.58
CA GLN A 89 11.16 3.11 1.29
C GLN A 89 12.21 2.06 1.70
N LEU A 90 12.08 1.48 2.90
CA LEU A 90 12.98 0.41 3.35
C LEU A 90 12.98 -0.79 2.40
N LYS A 91 11.80 -1.25 1.96
CA LYS A 91 11.67 -2.35 0.98
C LYS A 91 12.31 -2.01 -0.36
N SER A 92 12.17 -0.76 -0.83
CA SER A 92 12.83 -0.27 -2.04
C SER A 92 14.30 0.11 -1.85
N ARG A 93 14.87 -0.09 -0.65
CA ARG A 93 16.23 0.33 -0.27
C ARG A 93 16.45 1.84 -0.47
N THR A 94 15.48 2.66 -0.09
CA THR A 94 15.56 4.12 -0.14
C THR A 94 15.37 4.73 1.24
N CYS A 95 15.86 5.96 1.42
CA CYS A 95 15.66 6.75 2.63
C CYS A 95 15.68 8.25 2.33
N LEU A 96 15.28 9.06 3.31
CA LEU A 96 15.36 10.51 3.26
C LEU A 96 16.56 11.00 4.07
N LEU A 97 17.28 11.94 3.48
CA LEU A 97 18.28 12.77 4.15
C LEU A 97 17.75 14.19 4.28
N LEU A 98 18.15 14.88 5.35
CA LEU A 98 17.80 16.27 5.63
C LEU A 98 19.06 17.11 5.78
N ALA A 99 19.09 18.29 5.16
CA ALA A 99 20.11 19.33 5.35
C ALA A 99 19.96 19.96 6.74
N ALA A 100 20.35 19.22 7.77
CA ALA A 100 20.29 19.60 9.17
C ALA A 100 21.32 18.79 9.96
N THR A 101 21.71 19.31 11.13
CA THR A 101 22.56 18.57 12.06
C THR A 101 21.81 17.36 12.64
N LYS A 102 22.54 16.35 13.09
CA LYS A 102 21.96 15.16 13.73
C LYS A 102 21.12 15.52 14.98
N ALA A 103 21.54 16.53 15.73
CA ALA A 103 20.82 17.01 16.90
C ALA A 103 19.46 17.65 16.52
N GLU A 104 19.43 18.47 15.47
CA GLU A 104 18.18 19.04 14.95
C GLU A 104 17.24 17.98 14.39
N ILE A 105 17.78 16.96 13.70
CA ILE A 105 16.99 15.82 13.22
C ILE A 105 16.36 15.09 14.41
N SER A 106 17.13 14.80 15.46
CA SER A 106 16.60 14.15 16.67
C SER A 106 15.46 14.97 17.28
N ARG A 107 15.67 16.27 17.51
CA ARG A 107 14.63 17.18 18.04
C ARG A 107 13.38 17.20 17.16
N THR A 108 13.56 17.26 15.85
CA THR A 108 12.45 17.23 14.88
C THR A 108 11.63 15.94 15.00
N VAL A 109 12.29 14.78 15.07
CA VAL A 109 11.61 13.49 15.22
C VAL A 109 10.91 13.38 16.58
N ASP A 110 11.58 13.78 17.66
CA ASP A 110 11.02 13.72 19.02
C ASP A 110 9.83 14.68 19.21
N ALA A 111 9.79 15.80 18.47
CA ALA A 111 8.63 16.71 18.44
C ALA A 111 7.40 16.10 17.76
N MET A 112 7.57 15.12 16.87
CA MET A 112 6.49 14.49 16.10
C MET A 112 5.79 13.35 16.84
N GLY A 113 6.35 12.88 17.96
CA GLY A 113 5.76 11.80 18.75
C GLY A 113 6.64 11.37 19.92
N ASP A 114 6.00 10.80 20.94
CA ASP A 114 6.67 10.15 22.06
C ASP A 114 6.98 8.69 21.71
N PHE A 115 8.28 8.42 21.57
CA PHE A 115 8.82 7.08 21.29
C PHE A 115 9.56 6.48 22.49
N SER A 116 9.54 7.14 23.66
CA SER A 116 10.30 6.73 24.86
C SER A 116 9.92 5.32 25.36
N LYS A 117 8.64 4.94 25.22
CA LYS A 117 8.11 3.64 25.65
C LYS A 117 8.54 2.47 24.76
N MET A 118 9.23 2.71 23.65
CA MET A 118 9.66 1.67 22.72
C MET A 118 10.95 1.00 23.21
N LYS A 119 10.83 -0.25 23.71
CA LYS A 119 11.95 -1.00 24.30
C LYS A 119 13.06 -1.44 23.33
N THR A 120 12.79 -1.46 22.01
CA THR A 120 13.78 -1.93 21.02
C THR A 120 13.95 -0.95 19.87
N VAL A 121 15.17 -0.89 19.32
CA VAL A 121 15.52 -0.03 18.18
C VAL A 121 14.65 -0.35 16.97
N GLN A 122 14.39 -1.64 16.71
CA GLN A 122 13.55 -2.07 15.59
C GLN A 122 12.10 -1.58 15.74
N LYS A 123 11.53 -1.67 16.94
CA LYS A 123 10.18 -1.14 17.22
C LYS A 123 10.16 0.38 17.07
N LYS A 124 11.15 1.09 17.63
CA LYS A 124 11.27 2.54 17.52
C LYS A 124 11.37 3.00 16.05
N ALA A 125 12.27 2.41 15.26
CA ALA A 125 12.42 2.72 13.84
C ALA A 125 11.13 2.45 13.05
N LYS A 126 10.44 1.33 13.31
CA LYS A 126 9.14 1.01 12.67
C LYS A 126 8.05 2.03 12.99
N ARG A 127 8.06 2.62 14.20
CA ARG A 127 7.09 3.66 14.62
C ARG A 127 7.42 5.02 14.06
N ILE A 128 8.68 5.44 14.11
CA ILE A 128 9.17 6.65 13.46
C ILE A 128 8.87 6.61 11.95
N GLY A 129 9.08 5.46 11.30
CA GLY A 129 8.76 5.28 9.88
C GLY A 129 7.29 5.47 9.51
N LEU A 130 6.38 5.54 10.50
CA LEU A 130 4.99 5.91 10.25
C LEU A 130 4.83 7.41 9.92
N LEU A 131 5.76 8.26 10.36
CA LEU A 131 5.77 9.69 10.03
C LEU A 131 6.15 9.93 8.56
N PHE A 132 6.96 9.04 7.98
CA PHE A 132 7.55 9.17 6.65
C PHE A 132 6.72 8.58 5.51
N SER A 133 5.60 7.92 5.80
CA SER A 133 4.82 7.38 4.69
C SER A 133 3.92 8.44 4.07
N THR A 134 3.79 8.29 2.77
CA THR A 134 3.01 9.17 1.91
C THR A 134 1.54 9.17 2.29
N ALA A 135 0.91 10.34 2.24
CA ALA A 135 -0.51 10.52 2.46
C ALA A 135 -1.11 11.47 1.42
N HIS A 136 -2.32 11.17 0.94
CA HIS A 136 -2.95 11.89 -0.17
C HIS A 136 -3.53 13.24 0.24
N THR A 137 -3.94 13.41 1.50
CA THR A 137 -4.53 14.65 2.00
C THR A 137 -4.45 14.67 3.51
N THR A 138 -4.21 15.85 4.07
CA THR A 138 -4.26 16.14 5.50
C THR A 138 -5.42 17.08 5.80
N LEU A 139 -6.36 16.64 6.64
CA LEU A 139 -7.35 17.51 7.28
C LEU A 139 -6.95 17.66 8.76
N SER A 140 -7.01 18.85 9.33
CA SER A 140 -6.92 18.95 10.80
C SER A 140 -8.20 18.41 11.44
N VAL A 141 -8.09 17.38 12.27
CA VAL A 141 -9.19 16.89 13.10
C VAL A 141 -8.84 17.15 14.54
N GLU A 142 -9.58 18.06 15.18
CA GLU A 142 -9.34 18.39 16.58
C GLU A 142 -9.65 17.19 17.50
N PRO A 143 -8.82 16.97 18.54
CA PRO A 143 -9.02 15.87 19.49
C PRO A 143 -10.41 15.85 20.14
N LYS A 144 -11.02 17.02 20.38
CA LYS A 144 -12.36 17.13 20.98
C LYS A 144 -13.49 16.55 20.13
N ARG A 145 -13.23 16.33 18.83
CA ARG A 145 -14.16 15.69 17.90
C ARG A 145 -13.84 14.21 17.68
N CYS A 146 -12.87 13.68 18.42
CA CYS A 146 -12.47 12.29 18.42
C CYS A 146 -12.91 11.63 19.73
N GLU A 147 -13.38 10.40 19.64
CA GLU A 147 -13.80 9.60 20.79
C GLU A 147 -12.95 8.32 20.83
N ASP A 148 -12.39 8.02 22.00
CA ASP A 148 -11.71 6.75 22.23
C ASP A 148 -12.76 5.70 22.62
N ILE A 149 -12.87 4.61 21.85
CA ILE A 149 -13.79 3.50 22.12
C ILE A 149 -13.01 2.21 22.43
N VAL A 150 -13.60 1.33 23.24
CA VAL A 150 -12.97 0.11 23.75
C VAL A 150 -12.94 -0.98 22.67
N ASP A 151 -11.79 -1.63 22.45
CA ASP A 151 -11.69 -2.77 21.55
C ASP A 151 -12.66 -3.91 21.91
N ILE A 152 -13.22 -4.60 20.91
CA ILE A 152 -13.98 -5.83 21.14
C ILE A 152 -12.94 -6.95 21.24
N GLU A 153 -12.83 -7.56 22.42
CA GLU A 153 -11.77 -8.52 22.73
C GLU A 153 -12.25 -9.63 23.68
N THR A 154 -11.59 -10.78 23.59
CA THR A 154 -11.58 -11.83 24.62
C THR A 154 -10.23 -11.77 25.36
N ALA A 155 -10.01 -12.68 26.31
CA ALA A 155 -8.72 -12.79 26.99
C ALA A 155 -7.55 -13.02 26.01
N ASP A 156 -7.81 -13.73 24.90
CA ASP A 156 -6.77 -14.20 23.98
C ASP A 156 -6.73 -13.42 22.65
N TYR A 157 -7.76 -12.64 22.33
CA TYR A 157 -7.88 -12.05 20.99
C TYR A 157 -8.58 -10.70 20.95
N ILE A 158 -8.09 -9.81 20.08
CA ILE A 158 -8.68 -8.49 19.80
C ILE A 158 -9.33 -8.52 18.41
N PHE A 159 -10.67 -8.58 18.38
CA PHE A 159 -11.45 -8.67 17.13
C PHE A 159 -11.47 -7.37 16.32
N THR A 160 -11.17 -6.24 16.96
CA THR A 160 -11.18 -4.92 16.33
C THR A 160 -9.78 -4.32 16.12
N ASP A 161 -8.71 -5.13 16.13
CA ASP A 161 -7.34 -4.62 16.03
C ASP A 161 -7.16 -3.73 14.78
N GLY A 162 -6.91 -2.44 15.03
CA GLY A 162 -6.65 -1.49 13.97
C GLY A 162 -7.90 -1.00 13.24
N CYS A 163 -9.11 -1.23 13.76
CA CYS A 163 -10.37 -0.79 13.15
C CYS A 163 -11.04 0.33 13.98
N GLY A 164 -11.43 1.42 13.33
CA GLY A 164 -12.20 2.50 13.92
C GLY A 164 -13.42 2.91 13.08
N LEU A 165 -14.09 3.98 13.48
CA LEU A 165 -15.31 4.47 12.82
C LEU A 165 -15.17 5.94 12.43
N ILE A 166 -15.81 6.33 11.34
CA ILE A 166 -15.82 7.71 10.85
C ILE A 166 -17.24 8.18 10.52
N ALA A 167 -17.55 9.41 10.91
CA ALA A 167 -18.83 10.03 10.61
C ALA A 167 -18.97 10.27 9.09
N PRO A 168 -20.19 10.13 8.52
CA PRO A 168 -20.42 10.32 7.09
C PRO A 168 -19.98 11.70 6.59
N ARG A 169 -20.17 12.76 7.38
CA ARG A 169 -19.74 14.13 7.04
C ARG A 169 -18.22 14.24 6.83
N LEU A 170 -17.42 13.63 7.72
CA LEU A 170 -15.96 13.67 7.60
C LEU A 170 -15.50 12.83 6.40
N ALA A 171 -16.12 11.67 6.18
CA ALA A 171 -15.84 10.85 5.01
C ALA A 171 -16.13 11.59 3.68
N GLN A 172 -17.24 12.31 3.60
CA GLN A 172 -17.60 13.14 2.45
C GLN A 172 -16.62 14.29 2.25
N ASP A 173 -16.20 14.96 3.32
CA ASP A 173 -15.20 16.04 3.27
C ASP A 173 -13.85 15.53 2.75
N LEU A 174 -13.41 14.36 3.22
CA LEU A 174 -12.20 13.71 2.75
C LEU A 174 -12.31 13.33 1.27
N ALA A 175 -13.42 12.73 0.85
CA ALA A 175 -13.65 12.35 -0.53
C ALA A 175 -13.62 13.58 -1.48
N ARG A 176 -14.20 14.70 -1.05
CA ARG A 176 -14.14 15.96 -1.81
C ARG A 176 -12.72 16.52 -1.91
N ARG A 177 -11.97 16.57 -0.81
CA ARG A 177 -10.60 17.11 -0.77
C ARG A 177 -9.59 16.27 -1.55
N ILE A 178 -9.72 14.96 -1.48
CA ILE A 178 -8.89 14.00 -2.25
C ILE A 178 -9.33 13.95 -3.73
N ALA A 179 -10.45 14.60 -4.07
CA ALA A 179 -11.07 14.54 -5.40
C ALA A 179 -11.33 13.10 -5.87
N ILE A 180 -11.92 12.29 -4.97
CA ILE A 180 -12.23 10.89 -5.26
C ILE A 180 -13.36 10.82 -6.28
N VAL A 181 -13.01 10.31 -7.46
CA VAL A 181 -13.89 10.17 -8.62
C VAL A 181 -13.83 8.75 -9.13
N PHE A 182 -14.97 8.26 -9.60
CA PHE A 182 -15.09 7.02 -10.33
C PHE A 182 -16.08 7.23 -11.48
N ARG A 183 -15.66 6.94 -12.73
CA ARG A 183 -16.45 7.23 -13.96
C ARG A 183 -17.00 8.65 -13.96
N THR A 184 -16.11 9.64 -13.82
CA THR A 184 -16.43 11.09 -13.74
C THR A 184 -17.42 11.50 -12.63
N VAL A 185 -17.91 10.57 -11.81
CA VAL A 185 -18.80 10.81 -10.68
C VAL A 185 -18.03 10.79 -9.37
N ARG A 186 -18.26 11.80 -8.52
CA ARG A 186 -17.72 11.81 -7.16
C ARG A 186 -18.41 10.75 -6.31
N TYR A 187 -17.63 9.97 -5.55
CA TYR A 187 -18.18 9.03 -4.58
C TYR A 187 -17.46 9.13 -3.24
N THR A 188 -18.14 8.70 -2.18
CA THR A 188 -17.54 8.60 -0.85
C THR A 188 -17.18 7.14 -0.57
N PRO A 189 -15.89 6.81 -0.36
CA PRO A 189 -15.46 5.48 0.06
C PRO A 189 -16.12 5.03 1.36
N SER A 190 -16.39 3.73 1.49
CA SER A 190 -16.91 3.14 2.74
C SER A 190 -15.82 2.92 3.77
N VAL A 191 -14.56 2.74 3.32
CA VAL A 191 -13.41 2.48 4.20
C VAL A 191 -12.23 3.36 3.79
N PHE A 192 -11.54 3.90 4.78
CA PHE A 192 -10.29 4.63 4.60
C PHE A 192 -9.18 3.99 5.45
N GLN A 193 -7.99 3.83 4.88
CA GLN A 193 -6.78 3.55 5.64
C GLN A 193 -6.13 4.87 6.05
N ILE A 194 -5.89 5.04 7.35
CA ILE A 194 -5.54 6.35 7.90
C ILE A 194 -4.30 6.34 8.79
N ARG A 195 -3.77 7.54 8.99
CA ARG A 195 -2.80 7.88 10.02
C ARG A 195 -3.21 9.16 10.71
N TYR A 196 -3.30 9.12 12.03
CA TYR A 196 -3.73 10.25 12.83
C TYR A 196 -3.16 10.17 14.23
N ARG A 197 -2.35 11.15 14.66
CA ARG A 197 -1.80 11.24 16.03
C ARG A 197 -1.22 9.91 16.59
N GLY A 198 -0.42 9.22 15.78
CA GLY A 198 0.15 7.92 16.14
C GLY A 198 -0.82 6.72 16.02
N CYS A 199 -2.09 6.97 15.75
CA CYS A 199 -3.06 5.95 15.34
C CYS A 199 -2.80 5.53 13.89
N LYS A 200 -2.83 4.22 13.66
CA LYS A 200 -2.77 3.59 12.33
C LYS A 200 -3.83 2.51 12.27
N GLY A 201 -4.62 2.52 11.21
CA GLY A 201 -5.64 1.51 11.01
C GLY A 201 -6.50 1.78 9.78
N VAL A 202 -7.61 1.07 9.73
CA VAL A 202 -8.73 1.32 8.83
C VAL A 202 -9.89 1.91 9.63
N ILE A 203 -10.69 2.73 8.97
CA ILE A 203 -11.92 3.29 9.55
C ILE A 203 -13.06 3.05 8.57
N THR A 204 -14.19 2.59 9.09
CA THR A 204 -15.40 2.37 8.30
C THR A 204 -16.44 3.46 8.58
N VAL A 205 -17.19 3.84 7.54
CA VAL A 205 -18.24 4.86 7.68
C VAL A 205 -19.38 4.31 8.52
N ASP A 206 -19.65 4.96 9.65
CA ASP A 206 -20.76 4.61 10.53
C ASP A 206 -21.94 5.56 10.29
N GLN A 207 -23.02 5.02 9.73
CA GLN A 207 -24.22 5.79 9.40
C GLN A 207 -24.99 6.28 10.63
N THR A 208 -24.71 5.76 11.82
CA THR A 208 -25.30 6.23 13.08
C THR A 208 -24.67 7.55 13.55
N MET A 209 -23.42 7.84 13.13
CA MET A 209 -22.68 9.07 13.45
C MET A 209 -23.06 10.27 12.56
N LYS A 210 -24.27 10.31 12.02
CA LYS A 210 -24.77 11.43 11.19
C LYS A 210 -24.99 12.71 11.99
N ARG A 211 -25.29 12.59 13.28
CA ARG A 211 -25.59 13.69 14.20
C ARG A 211 -24.54 13.74 15.32
N GLY A 212 -24.34 14.92 15.91
CA GLY A 212 -23.38 15.14 17.01
C GLY A 212 -22.03 15.71 16.56
N ASP A 213 -21.13 15.93 17.51
CA ASP A 213 -19.84 16.61 17.29
C ASP A 213 -18.66 15.66 17.04
N THR A 214 -18.79 14.41 17.50
CA THR A 214 -17.83 13.34 17.21
C THR A 214 -17.80 13.06 15.70
N VAL A 215 -16.60 12.98 15.12
CA VAL A 215 -16.38 12.62 13.70
C VAL A 215 -15.53 11.39 13.51
N LEU A 216 -14.82 10.99 14.54
CA LEU A 216 -13.88 9.88 14.49
C LEU A 216 -13.93 9.13 15.80
N LYS A 217 -14.09 7.80 15.72
CA LYS A 217 -13.92 6.90 16.87
C LYS A 217 -12.68 6.05 16.65
N VAL A 218 -11.75 6.09 17.58
CA VAL A 218 -10.49 5.33 17.51
C VAL A 218 -10.39 4.36 18.67
N ARG A 219 -9.66 3.26 18.46
CA ARG A 219 -9.46 2.21 19.46
C ARG A 219 -8.03 2.20 19.99
N LYS A 220 -7.83 1.63 21.18
CA LYS A 220 -6.50 1.50 21.81
C LYS A 220 -5.56 0.70 20.90
N SER A 221 -6.05 -0.37 20.28
CA SER A 221 -5.30 -1.18 19.31
C SER A 221 -4.73 -0.35 18.15
N MET A 222 -5.39 0.72 17.72
CA MET A 222 -4.93 1.60 16.64
C MET A 222 -3.72 2.47 17.05
N LYS A 223 -3.59 2.82 18.34
CA LYS A 223 -2.60 3.77 18.85
C LYS A 223 -1.22 3.14 18.95
N LYS A 224 -0.35 3.45 18.00
CA LYS A 224 0.99 2.83 17.88
C LYS A 224 2.08 3.61 18.64
N PHE A 225 1.85 4.90 18.89
CA PHE A 225 2.63 5.78 19.77
C PHE A 225 1.75 6.97 20.19
N SER A 226 2.18 7.74 21.21
CA SER A 226 1.48 8.93 21.72
C SER A 226 2.26 10.20 21.42
N GLY A 227 1.73 11.37 21.80
CA GLY A 227 2.44 12.64 21.70
C GLY A 227 2.37 13.31 20.32
N GLY A 228 3.01 14.47 20.23
CA GLY A 228 2.96 15.37 19.07
C GLY A 228 1.73 16.27 19.05
N HIS A 229 1.90 17.49 18.54
CA HIS A 229 0.83 18.48 18.33
C HIS A 229 0.23 18.41 16.92
N ASP A 230 0.51 17.34 16.19
CA ASP A 230 0.04 17.17 14.82
C ASP A 230 -1.37 16.60 14.76
N TYR A 231 -2.35 17.48 14.56
CA TYR A 231 -3.76 17.14 14.37
C TYR A 231 -4.10 16.79 12.92
N ASN A 232 -3.10 16.68 12.04
CA ASN A 232 -3.32 16.23 10.68
C ASN A 232 -3.78 14.77 10.65
N PHE A 233 -4.96 14.61 10.08
CA PHE A 233 -5.59 13.37 9.71
C PHE A 233 -5.25 13.05 8.27
N SER A 234 -4.48 11.99 8.09
CA SER A 234 -3.91 11.59 6.80
C SER A 234 -4.62 10.36 6.25
N VAL A 235 -5.11 10.45 5.02
CA VAL A 235 -5.58 9.26 4.27
C VAL A 235 -4.42 8.67 3.48
N VAL A 236 -4.14 7.40 3.73
CA VAL A 236 -3.10 6.61 3.05
C VAL A 236 -3.69 5.92 1.82
N GLU A 237 -4.88 5.35 1.95
CA GLU A 237 -5.59 4.65 0.89
C GLU A 237 -7.09 4.58 1.23
N TYR A 238 -7.93 4.23 0.28
CA TYR A 238 -9.38 4.11 0.46
C TYR A 238 -9.98 2.99 -0.38
N SER A 239 -11.17 2.53 0.00
CA SER A 239 -11.90 1.49 -0.74
C SER A 239 -12.26 1.97 -2.15
N LYS A 240 -11.90 1.20 -3.18
CA LYS A 240 -12.11 1.54 -4.60
C LYS A 240 -13.03 0.52 -5.29
N PRO A 241 -13.88 0.97 -6.23
CA PRO A 241 -14.57 0.09 -7.17
C PRO A 241 -13.57 -0.73 -8.00
N TYR A 242 -13.99 -1.90 -8.50
CA TYR A 242 -13.24 -2.72 -9.46
C TYR A 242 -11.79 -3.07 -9.03
N ALA A 243 -11.52 -3.15 -7.72
CA ALA A 243 -10.26 -3.68 -7.22
C ALA A 243 -10.27 -5.22 -7.29
N PHE A 244 -9.59 -5.80 -8.27
CA PHE A 244 -9.54 -7.25 -8.49
C PHE A 244 -8.39 -7.93 -7.73
N GLY A 245 -8.61 -9.18 -7.34
CA GLY A 245 -7.59 -10.06 -6.77
C GLY A 245 -6.87 -10.89 -7.84
N TYR A 246 -5.77 -11.50 -7.42
CA TYR A 246 -4.96 -12.38 -8.28
C TYR A 246 -4.56 -13.60 -7.49
N LEU A 247 -4.50 -14.75 -8.17
CA LEU A 247 -3.73 -15.86 -7.67
C LEU A 247 -2.26 -15.57 -7.94
N ASN A 248 -1.48 -15.44 -6.86
CA ASN A 248 -0.03 -15.39 -6.89
C ASN A 248 0.54 -16.76 -6.52
N ASP A 249 1.87 -16.89 -6.55
CA ASP A 249 2.55 -18.17 -6.26
C ASP A 249 2.16 -18.75 -4.90
N GLU A 250 2.13 -17.90 -3.86
CA GLU A 250 1.77 -18.28 -2.49
C GLU A 250 0.35 -18.85 -2.42
N VAL A 251 -0.64 -18.14 -2.97
CA VAL A 251 -2.04 -18.58 -2.96
C VAL A 251 -2.24 -19.84 -3.80
N ILE A 252 -1.58 -19.94 -4.96
CA ILE A 252 -1.66 -21.13 -5.83
C ILE A 252 -1.13 -22.36 -5.10
N LEU A 253 0.05 -22.23 -4.47
CA LEU A 253 0.67 -23.31 -3.72
C LEU A 253 -0.24 -23.78 -2.58
N LEU A 254 -0.79 -22.85 -1.79
CA LEU A 254 -1.68 -23.21 -0.69
C LEU A 254 -3.00 -23.84 -1.17
N LEU A 255 -3.61 -23.33 -2.25
CA LEU A 255 -4.81 -23.96 -2.84
C LEU A 255 -4.51 -25.39 -3.28
N HIS A 256 -3.36 -25.62 -3.90
CA HIS A 256 -2.94 -26.96 -4.32
C HIS A 256 -2.74 -27.90 -3.12
N LEU A 257 -2.05 -27.44 -2.06
CA LEU A 257 -1.85 -28.20 -0.82
C LEU A 257 -3.17 -28.51 -0.11
N LEU A 258 -4.17 -27.64 -0.20
CA LEU A 258 -5.52 -27.85 0.30
C LEU A 258 -6.37 -28.79 -0.58
N GLY A 259 -5.79 -29.38 -1.63
CA GLY A 259 -6.43 -30.40 -2.46
C GLY A 259 -7.05 -29.89 -3.76
N ILE A 260 -6.84 -28.62 -4.14
CA ILE A 260 -7.27 -28.15 -5.46
C ILE A 260 -6.34 -28.74 -6.53
N ALA A 261 -6.92 -29.55 -7.41
CA ALA A 261 -6.21 -30.22 -8.49
C ALA A 261 -5.53 -29.23 -9.44
N THR A 262 -4.32 -29.58 -9.90
CA THR A 262 -3.50 -28.75 -10.79
C THR A 262 -4.22 -28.37 -12.07
N GLU A 263 -5.06 -29.26 -12.59
CA GLU A 263 -5.87 -29.06 -13.80
C GLU A 263 -6.85 -27.90 -13.64
N VAL A 264 -7.39 -27.70 -12.43
CA VAL A 264 -8.28 -26.59 -12.12
C VAL A 264 -7.52 -25.27 -12.17
N LEU A 265 -6.30 -25.23 -11.61
CA LEU A 265 -5.45 -24.04 -11.59
C LEU A 265 -4.97 -23.69 -13.01
N LEU A 266 -4.54 -24.68 -13.79
CA LEU A 266 -4.17 -24.50 -15.20
C LEU A 266 -5.36 -24.05 -16.05
N ARG A 267 -6.56 -24.56 -15.77
CA ARG A 267 -7.79 -24.07 -16.43
C ARG A 267 -8.07 -22.60 -16.08
N LYS A 268 -7.84 -22.17 -14.83
CA LYS A 268 -7.95 -20.74 -14.45
C LYS A 268 -6.92 -19.88 -15.17
N GLN A 269 -5.70 -20.38 -15.35
CA GLN A 269 -4.68 -19.70 -16.14
C GLN A 269 -5.10 -19.53 -17.61
N ARG A 270 -5.61 -20.60 -18.24
CA ARG A 270 -6.14 -20.52 -19.63
C ARG A 270 -7.27 -19.50 -19.74
N GLN A 271 -8.24 -19.54 -18.83
CA GLN A 271 -9.33 -18.56 -18.77
C GLN A 271 -8.83 -17.11 -18.67
N HIS A 272 -7.73 -16.88 -17.95
CA HIS A 272 -7.11 -15.57 -17.89
C HIS A 272 -6.50 -15.14 -19.23
N PHE A 273 -5.81 -16.03 -19.93
CA PHE A 273 -5.25 -15.75 -21.25
C PHE A 273 -6.34 -15.53 -22.30
N ASP A 274 -7.40 -16.33 -22.28
CA ASP A 274 -8.55 -16.17 -23.16
C ASP A 274 -9.20 -14.79 -22.93
N PHE A 275 -9.38 -14.38 -21.67
CA PHE A 275 -9.86 -13.05 -21.33
C PHE A 275 -8.99 -11.93 -21.91
N LEU A 276 -7.66 -12.04 -21.80
CA LEU A 276 -6.73 -11.05 -22.35
C LEU A 276 -6.80 -11.00 -23.88
N ALA A 277 -6.86 -12.15 -24.55
CA ALA A 277 -6.98 -12.23 -26.00
C ALA A 277 -8.31 -11.64 -26.49
N SER A 278 -9.42 -12.04 -25.87
CA SER A 278 -10.77 -11.57 -26.18
C SER A 278 -10.95 -10.07 -25.94
N ALA A 279 -10.18 -9.44 -25.04
CA ALA A 279 -10.24 -7.99 -24.82
C ALA A 279 -9.90 -7.18 -26.09
N THR A 280 -9.23 -7.76 -27.08
CA THR A 280 -8.92 -7.08 -28.35
C THR A 280 -9.96 -7.31 -29.45
N ILE A 281 -10.98 -8.13 -29.18
CA ILE A 281 -11.96 -8.62 -30.16
C ILE A 281 -13.39 -8.27 -29.72
N ASP A 282 -13.73 -8.50 -28.45
CA ASP A 282 -15.07 -8.30 -27.90
C ASP A 282 -15.13 -6.98 -27.10
N PRO A 283 -15.98 -6.00 -27.50
CA PRO A 283 -16.14 -4.74 -26.79
C PRO A 283 -16.52 -4.89 -25.31
N ARG A 284 -17.32 -5.91 -24.95
CA ARG A 284 -17.72 -6.13 -23.55
C ARG A 284 -16.53 -6.60 -22.71
N VAL A 285 -15.73 -7.51 -23.25
CA VAL A 285 -14.51 -7.99 -22.60
C VAL A 285 -13.47 -6.88 -22.53
N ALA A 286 -13.31 -6.10 -23.60
CA ALA A 286 -12.46 -4.92 -23.64
C ALA A 286 -12.82 -3.92 -22.53
N PHE A 287 -14.12 -3.66 -22.34
CA PHE A 287 -14.60 -2.80 -21.28
C PHE A 287 -14.21 -3.34 -19.89
N CYS A 288 -14.51 -4.61 -19.61
CA CYS A 288 -14.13 -5.24 -18.34
C CYS A 288 -12.61 -5.20 -18.11
N PHE A 289 -11.82 -5.44 -19.16
CA PHE A 289 -10.37 -5.35 -19.12
C PHE A 289 -9.88 -3.93 -18.79
N LEU A 290 -10.45 -2.90 -19.42
CA LEU A 290 -10.08 -1.51 -19.17
C LEU A 290 -10.44 -1.05 -17.75
N MET A 291 -11.59 -1.49 -17.22
CA MET A 291 -11.95 -1.28 -15.82
C MET A 291 -10.93 -1.94 -14.89
N TYR A 292 -10.52 -3.17 -15.22
CA TYR A 292 -9.54 -3.94 -14.48
C TYR A 292 -8.15 -3.27 -14.45
N VAL A 293 -7.65 -2.74 -15.57
CA VAL A 293 -6.36 -2.02 -15.62
C VAL A 293 -6.45 -0.55 -15.19
N ASN A 294 -7.59 -0.11 -14.64
CA ASN A 294 -7.85 1.27 -14.22
C ASN A 294 -7.67 2.30 -15.36
N LYS A 295 -8.13 1.97 -16.57
CA LYS A 295 -8.13 2.85 -17.75
C LYS A 295 -9.54 3.32 -18.07
N TYR A 296 -10.12 4.06 -17.13
CA TYR A 296 -11.51 4.47 -17.15
C TYR A 296 -11.84 5.39 -18.34
N GLU A 297 -10.92 6.27 -18.71
CA GLU A 297 -11.09 7.18 -19.84
C GLU A 297 -11.14 6.43 -21.17
N LEU A 298 -10.33 5.37 -21.32
CA LEU A 298 -10.40 4.49 -22.49
C LEU A 298 -11.67 3.63 -22.45
N ALA A 299 -12.13 3.20 -21.27
CA ALA A 299 -13.39 2.47 -21.13
C ALA A 299 -14.60 3.33 -21.51
N GLU A 300 -14.57 4.63 -21.22
CA GLU A 300 -15.59 5.59 -21.64
C GLU A 300 -15.55 5.81 -23.15
N ARG A 301 -14.36 6.03 -23.73
CA ARG A 301 -14.20 6.14 -25.19
C ARG A 301 -14.68 4.89 -25.93
N LEU A 302 -14.46 3.70 -25.38
CA LEU A 302 -15.01 2.46 -25.92
C LEU A 302 -16.54 2.48 -26.03
N LEU A 303 -17.23 3.07 -25.05
CA LEU A 303 -18.69 3.17 -25.03
C LEU A 303 -19.22 4.24 -25.99
N LEU A 304 -18.45 5.31 -26.24
CA LEU A 304 -18.83 6.45 -27.08
C LEU A 304 -18.47 6.26 -28.56
N GLU A 305 -17.33 5.62 -28.83
CA GLU A 305 -16.76 5.39 -30.16
C GLU A 305 -17.00 3.93 -30.56
N SER A 306 -15.93 3.13 -30.64
CA SER A 306 -15.98 1.70 -30.93
C SER A 306 -14.72 1.02 -30.41
N LEU A 307 -14.70 -0.31 -30.41
CA LEU A 307 -13.48 -1.06 -30.10
C LEU A 307 -12.38 -0.76 -31.11
N ASP A 308 -12.69 -0.67 -32.40
CA ASP A 308 -11.69 -0.44 -33.45
C ASP A 308 -10.95 0.88 -33.27
N ALA A 309 -11.64 1.94 -32.81
CA ALA A 309 -11.04 3.24 -32.55
C ALA A 309 -10.00 3.21 -31.42
N ILE A 310 -10.21 2.37 -30.39
CA ILE A 310 -9.32 2.28 -29.23
C ILE A 310 -8.40 1.04 -29.25
N LYS A 311 -8.60 0.12 -30.20
CA LYS A 311 -7.92 -1.19 -30.29
C LYS A 311 -6.41 -1.10 -30.17
N PRO A 312 -5.69 -0.15 -30.81
CA PRO A 312 -4.24 -0.03 -30.64
C PRO A 312 -3.84 0.18 -29.17
N SER A 313 -4.60 0.99 -28.43
CA SER A 313 -4.35 1.23 -27.00
C SER A 313 -4.64 -0.01 -26.17
N VAL A 314 -5.71 -0.73 -26.48
CA VAL A 314 -6.06 -2.00 -25.79
C VAL A 314 -4.98 -3.04 -26.01
N VAL A 315 -4.48 -3.21 -27.24
CA VAL A 315 -3.40 -4.15 -27.57
C VAL A 315 -2.13 -3.83 -26.77
N VAL A 316 -1.74 -2.56 -26.67
CA VAL A 316 -0.58 -2.14 -25.86
C VAL A 316 -0.76 -2.50 -24.38
N LEU A 317 -1.97 -2.30 -23.85
CA LEU A 317 -2.29 -2.63 -22.45
C LEU A 317 -2.30 -4.14 -22.22
N VAL A 318 -2.86 -4.92 -23.14
CA VAL A 318 -2.86 -6.39 -23.10
C VAL A 318 -1.42 -6.93 -23.12
N ASN A 319 -0.59 -6.43 -24.04
CA ASN A 319 0.84 -6.78 -24.11
C ASN A 319 1.60 -6.37 -22.84
N THR A 320 1.20 -5.26 -22.21
CA THR A 320 1.74 -4.85 -20.91
C THR A 320 1.37 -5.84 -19.81
N GLU A 321 0.14 -6.36 -19.79
CA GLU A 321 -0.27 -7.40 -18.85
C GLU A 321 0.49 -8.72 -19.11
N TYR A 322 0.58 -9.18 -20.36
CA TYR A 322 1.41 -10.35 -20.71
C TYR A 322 2.86 -10.17 -20.24
N SER A 323 3.44 -8.99 -20.46
CA SER A 323 4.79 -8.69 -20.01
C SER A 323 4.93 -8.77 -18.49
N LYS A 324 3.88 -8.51 -17.70
CA LYS A 324 3.93 -8.67 -16.23
C LYS A 324 3.94 -10.15 -15.80
N LEU A 325 3.45 -11.05 -16.65
CA LEU A 325 3.46 -12.49 -16.43
C LEU A 325 4.81 -13.12 -16.79
N VAL A 326 5.51 -12.52 -17.78
CA VAL A 326 6.76 -13.04 -18.33
C VAL A 326 8.00 -12.37 -17.74
N LYS A 327 7.89 -11.14 -17.18
CA LYS A 327 9.05 -10.36 -16.74
C LYS A 327 9.81 -11.02 -15.58
N ASP A 328 10.91 -11.64 -15.96
CA ASP A 328 12.07 -11.98 -15.16
C ASP A 328 12.78 -10.70 -14.66
N ARG A 329 12.18 -10.01 -13.69
CA ARG A 329 12.87 -8.94 -12.96
C ARG A 329 13.68 -9.54 -11.81
N GLY A 330 14.68 -10.35 -12.17
CA GLY A 330 15.71 -10.84 -11.26
C GLY A 330 15.33 -12.12 -10.51
N ASN A 331 15.08 -13.22 -11.23
CA ASN A 331 14.94 -14.59 -10.71
C ASN A 331 13.67 -14.91 -9.91
N GLU A 332 12.62 -14.09 -9.98
CA GLU A 332 11.32 -14.44 -9.41
C GLU A 332 10.25 -14.38 -10.50
N GLN A 333 10.03 -15.50 -11.19
CA GLN A 333 8.81 -15.70 -11.95
C GLN A 333 7.65 -15.60 -10.96
N ARG A 334 6.85 -14.54 -11.07
CA ARG A 334 5.70 -14.32 -10.20
C ARG A 334 4.44 -14.64 -10.97
N CYS A 335 3.82 -15.78 -10.65
CA CYS A 335 2.52 -16.11 -11.21
C CYS A 335 1.52 -15.01 -10.81
N ARG A 336 0.67 -14.63 -11.77
CA ARG A 336 -0.36 -13.61 -11.56
C ARG A 336 -1.56 -13.94 -12.43
N ILE A 337 -2.45 -14.77 -11.90
CA ILE A 337 -3.67 -15.17 -12.61
C ILE A 337 -4.83 -14.31 -12.12
N LEU A 338 -5.41 -13.51 -13.01
CA LEU A 338 -6.63 -12.77 -12.70
C LEU A 338 -7.81 -13.73 -12.51
N ILE A 339 -8.57 -13.53 -11.44
CA ILE A 339 -9.85 -14.20 -11.22
C ILE A 339 -10.94 -13.13 -11.23
N LEU A 340 -11.79 -13.10 -12.26
CA LEU A 340 -12.84 -12.09 -12.42
C LEU A 340 -13.84 -12.06 -11.24
N LYS A 341 -14.09 -13.22 -10.64
CA LYS A 341 -14.91 -13.38 -9.43
C LYS A 341 -14.14 -13.13 -8.12
N SER A 342 -12.99 -12.45 -8.17
CA SER A 342 -12.21 -12.08 -6.98
C SER A 342 -12.16 -10.57 -6.80
N ARG A 343 -11.93 -10.12 -5.56
CA ARG A 343 -11.76 -8.71 -5.22
C ARG A 343 -10.63 -8.53 -4.22
N LEU A 344 -9.94 -7.41 -4.32
CA LEU A 344 -8.98 -6.94 -3.31
C LEU A 344 -9.68 -5.89 -2.44
N LEU A 345 -10.04 -6.28 -1.22
CA LEU A 345 -10.89 -5.49 -0.34
C LEU A 345 -10.16 -5.11 0.95
N PHE A 346 -10.63 -4.02 1.58
CA PHE A 346 -10.29 -3.72 2.96
C PHE A 346 -11.07 -4.64 3.88
N GLY A 347 -10.36 -5.47 4.65
CA GLY A 347 -10.96 -6.15 5.79
C GLY A 347 -11.23 -5.15 6.91
N VAL A 348 -12.45 -5.14 7.41
CA VAL A 348 -12.88 -4.34 8.57
C VAL A 348 -13.57 -5.27 9.57
N CYS A 349 -13.53 -4.92 10.85
CA CYS A 349 -14.27 -5.63 11.87
C CYS A 349 -15.77 -5.36 11.74
N ASP A 350 -16.58 -6.31 12.20
CA ASP A 350 -17.95 -6.03 12.57
C ASP A 350 -17.98 -5.26 13.89
N ALA A 351 -18.26 -3.96 13.81
CA ALA A 351 -18.34 -3.11 15.00
C ALA A 351 -19.68 -3.22 15.73
N TRP A 352 -20.69 -3.86 15.13
CA TRP A 352 -22.07 -3.89 15.61
C TRP A 352 -22.50 -5.25 16.14
N GLY A 353 -21.70 -6.30 15.94
CA GLY A 353 -21.97 -7.65 16.47
C GLY A 353 -23.16 -8.32 15.80
N VAL A 354 -23.33 -8.11 14.50
CA VAL A 354 -24.42 -8.67 13.69
C VAL A 354 -24.01 -9.93 12.94
N LEU A 355 -22.71 -10.18 12.77
CA LEU A 355 -22.16 -11.37 12.09
C LEU A 355 -21.78 -12.46 13.08
N LYS A 356 -22.11 -13.72 12.78
CA LYS A 356 -21.66 -14.89 13.54
C LYS A 356 -20.29 -15.37 13.08
N GLU A 357 -19.69 -16.28 13.84
CA GLU A 357 -18.47 -16.96 13.43
C GLU A 357 -18.68 -17.69 12.09
N GLY A 358 -17.71 -17.55 11.17
CA GLY A 358 -17.80 -18.10 9.82
C GLY A 358 -18.65 -17.28 8.84
N GLU A 359 -19.28 -16.18 9.27
CA GLU A 359 -20.03 -15.28 8.41
C GLU A 359 -19.23 -14.01 8.06
N CYS A 360 -19.44 -13.48 6.85
CA CYS A 360 -18.94 -12.15 6.49
C CYS A 360 -19.90 -11.43 5.54
N GLN A 361 -19.80 -10.11 5.48
CA GLN A 361 -20.53 -9.30 4.52
C GLN A 361 -19.57 -8.71 3.48
N VAL A 362 -19.91 -8.85 2.20
CA VAL A 362 -19.10 -8.32 1.10
C VAL A 362 -19.98 -7.48 0.18
N ARG A 363 -19.63 -6.19 0.06
CA ARG A 363 -20.26 -5.27 -0.87
C ARG A 363 -19.26 -4.81 -1.91
N VAL A 364 -19.54 -5.09 -3.18
CA VAL A 364 -18.60 -4.85 -4.28
C VAL A 364 -19.31 -4.27 -5.49
N THR A 365 -18.59 -3.49 -6.29
CA THR A 365 -19.09 -3.05 -7.58
C THR A 365 -19.05 -4.21 -8.57
N MET A 366 -20.21 -4.54 -9.15
CA MET A 366 -20.37 -5.61 -10.13
C MET A 366 -20.14 -5.10 -11.55
N GLU A 367 -19.86 -6.03 -12.47
CA GLU A 367 -19.76 -5.73 -13.90
C GLU A 367 -21.14 -5.35 -14.44
N GLY A 368 -21.20 -4.39 -15.38
CA GLY A 368 -22.45 -3.84 -15.90
C GLY A 368 -22.73 -2.42 -15.41
N ASP A 369 -23.80 -2.25 -14.62
CA ASP A 369 -24.34 -0.96 -14.20
C ASP A 369 -23.41 -0.12 -13.29
N GLY A 370 -22.31 -0.71 -12.82
CA GLY A 370 -21.34 -0.05 -11.96
C GLY A 370 -21.86 0.25 -10.56
N ARG A 371 -22.94 -0.42 -10.13
CA ARG A 371 -23.52 -0.22 -8.79
C ARG A 371 -22.88 -1.18 -7.76
N PRO A 372 -22.72 -0.72 -6.51
CA PRO A 372 -22.24 -1.56 -5.43
C PRO A 372 -23.36 -2.46 -4.90
N VAL A 373 -23.19 -3.77 -5.05
CA VAL A 373 -24.15 -4.80 -4.65
C VAL A 373 -23.60 -5.57 -3.44
N ALA A 374 -24.46 -5.84 -2.45
CA ALA A 374 -24.16 -6.77 -1.38
C ALA A 374 -24.32 -8.20 -1.91
N LEU A 375 -23.25 -8.99 -1.85
CA LEU A 375 -23.29 -10.39 -2.23
C LEU A 375 -23.90 -11.19 -1.09
N MET A 376 -24.86 -12.06 -1.39
CA MET A 376 -25.61 -12.84 -0.41
C MET A 376 -25.58 -14.33 -0.80
N GLU A 377 -25.84 -15.21 0.17
CA GLU A 377 -26.14 -16.64 -0.04
C GLU A 377 -25.09 -17.42 -0.85
N THR A 378 -23.82 -17.08 -0.65
CA THR A 378 -22.70 -17.78 -1.30
C THR A 378 -21.52 -17.91 -0.35
N GLU A 379 -20.52 -18.69 -0.74
CA GLU A 379 -19.29 -18.85 0.03
C GLU A 379 -18.14 -18.12 -0.66
N VAL A 380 -17.24 -17.55 0.15
CA VAL A 380 -16.03 -16.90 -0.32
C VAL A 380 -14.81 -17.48 0.37
N ILE A 381 -13.69 -17.48 -0.36
CA ILE A 381 -12.37 -17.72 0.21
C ILE A 381 -11.70 -16.36 0.43
N VAL A 382 -11.23 -16.14 1.65
CA VAL A 382 -10.52 -14.92 2.04
C VAL A 382 -9.09 -15.29 2.38
N THR A 383 -8.16 -14.49 1.91
CA THR A 383 -6.75 -14.61 2.26
C THR A 383 -6.07 -13.24 2.29
N ARG A 384 -4.91 -13.17 2.94
CA ARG A 384 -4.09 -11.96 3.03
C ARG A 384 -2.66 -12.30 2.62
N ASN A 385 -2.11 -11.51 1.71
CA ASN A 385 -0.71 -11.65 1.34
C ASN A 385 0.22 -10.94 2.36
N PRO A 386 1.39 -11.55 2.69
CA PRO A 386 1.82 -12.89 2.29
C PRO A 386 1.05 -13.98 3.05
N CYS A 387 0.79 -15.11 2.39
CA CYS A 387 0.14 -16.28 2.96
C CYS A 387 1.10 -17.48 2.92
N LEU A 388 1.32 -18.12 4.08
CA LEU A 388 2.37 -19.13 4.25
C LEU A 388 1.86 -20.41 4.93
N HIS A 389 0.73 -20.35 5.62
CA HIS A 389 0.12 -21.49 6.29
C HIS A 389 -1.22 -21.82 5.60
N PRO A 390 -1.63 -23.10 5.50
CA PRO A 390 -2.94 -23.45 4.92
C PRO A 390 -4.12 -22.73 5.58
N GLY A 391 -4.01 -22.44 6.88
CA GLY A 391 -4.98 -21.62 7.63
C GLY A 391 -5.02 -20.13 7.25
N ASP A 392 -4.14 -19.63 6.39
CA ASP A 392 -4.22 -18.27 5.84
C ASP A 392 -5.26 -18.14 4.72
N LEU A 393 -5.83 -19.27 4.27
CA LEU A 393 -7.01 -19.34 3.41
C LEU A 393 -8.20 -19.79 4.27
N GLN A 394 -9.16 -18.89 4.42
CA GLN A 394 -10.34 -19.13 5.26
C GLN A 394 -11.59 -19.04 4.41
N LYS A 395 -12.54 -19.94 4.66
CA LYS A 395 -13.83 -19.96 3.98
C LYS A 395 -14.89 -19.29 4.85
N PHE A 396 -15.66 -18.38 4.27
CA PHE A 396 -16.74 -17.67 4.95
C PHE A 396 -18.03 -17.74 4.14
N LYS A 397 -19.17 -17.71 4.84
CA LYS A 397 -20.50 -17.56 4.26
C LYS A 397 -20.87 -16.08 4.15
N LEU A 398 -21.38 -15.68 3.00
CA LEU A 398 -21.91 -14.33 2.79
C LEU A 398 -23.35 -14.22 3.29
N VAL A 399 -23.60 -13.21 4.13
CA VAL A 399 -24.90 -12.93 4.77
C VAL A 399 -25.35 -11.48 4.66
#